data_AF-A0A973NMW5-F1
#
_entry.id   AF-A0A973NMW5-F1
#
_cell.length_a   1.000
_cell.length_b   1.000
_cell.length_c   1.000
_cell.angle_alpha   90.00
_cell.angle_beta   90.00
_cell.angle_gamma   90.00
#
_symmetry.space_group_name_H-M   'P 1'
#
loop_
_entity.id
_entity.type
_entity.pdbx_description
1 polymer ?
#
loop_
_entity_poly.entity_id
_entity_poly.type
_entity_poly.pdbx_seq_one_letter_code
_entity_poly.pdbx_strand_id
1 'polypeptide(L)'
;GTVPAESFAHQRYLHGHAYGIERAERAGGLRNLLLLLSSPLVPLVLLARIISRIAKRPAYRGKLLIALPWLVRFILAWAGGEAGGYASTVGRRLRGDAATPSKRHA
;
A
#
# COMPACT_ATOMS: atom_id res chain seq x y z
N GLY A 1 -3.78 25.43 -5.59
CA GLY A 1 -3.38 25.31 -4.17
C GLY A 1 -2.44 24.12 -4.03
N THR A 2 -1.40 24.25 -3.23
CA THR A 2 -0.54 23.11 -2.86
C THR A 2 -1.28 22.22 -1.86
N VAL A 3 -1.18 20.91 -2.02
CA VAL A 3 -1.77 19.96 -1.06
C VAL A 3 -0.79 19.80 0.12
N PRO A 4 -1.23 19.95 1.38
CA PRO A 4 -0.38 19.71 2.53
C PRO A 4 0.17 18.27 2.56
N ALA A 5 1.38 18.10 3.07
CA ALA A 5 2.03 16.80 3.08
C ALA A 5 1.28 15.77 3.95
N GLU A 6 0.64 16.20 5.06
CA GLU A 6 -0.23 15.32 5.84
C GLU A 6 -1.46 14.87 5.05
N SER A 7 -2.12 15.76 4.33
CA SER A 7 -3.29 15.43 3.52
C SER A 7 -2.93 14.45 2.41
N PHE A 8 -1.78 14.65 1.77
CA PHE A 8 -1.28 13.72 0.77
C PHE A 8 -0.91 12.36 1.38
N ALA A 9 -0.22 12.33 2.52
CA ALA A 9 0.09 11.08 3.22
C ALA A 9 -1.18 10.32 3.64
N HIS A 10 -2.19 11.03 4.14
CA HIS A 10 -3.48 10.44 4.50
C HIS A 10 -4.20 9.87 3.28
N GLN A 11 -4.21 10.59 2.16
CA GLN A 11 -4.75 10.08 0.90
C GLN A 11 -4.01 8.81 0.45
N ARG A 12 -2.68 8.78 0.57
CA ARG A 12 -1.87 7.60 0.27
C ARG A 12 -2.22 6.42 1.17
N TYR A 13 -2.43 6.66 2.46
CA TYR A 13 -2.89 5.65 3.41
C TYR A 13 -4.27 5.08 3.03
N LEU A 14 -5.28 5.95 2.82
CA LEU A 14 -6.64 5.52 2.45
C LEU A 14 -6.65 4.72 1.15
N HIS A 15 -5.87 5.15 0.16
CA HIS A 15 -5.73 4.44 -1.10
C HIS A 15 -5.05 3.08 -0.93
N GLY A 16 -3.98 3.00 -0.12
CA GLY A 16 -3.34 1.74 0.23
C GLY A 16 -4.30 0.78 0.92
N HIS A 17 -5.09 1.30 1.87
CA HIS A 17 -6.08 0.51 2.61
C HIS A 17 -7.16 -0.09 1.70
N ALA A 18 -7.75 0.73 0.81
CA ALA A 18 -8.71 0.24 -0.17
C ALA A 18 -8.09 -0.83 -1.09
N TYR A 19 -6.85 -0.61 -1.55
CA TYR A 19 -6.13 -1.58 -2.39
C TYR A 19 -5.84 -2.91 -1.67
N GLY A 20 -5.48 -2.85 -0.38
CA GLY A 20 -5.25 -4.02 0.46
C GLY A 20 -6.53 -4.84 0.65
N ILE A 21 -7.67 -4.18 0.91
CA ILE A 21 -8.98 -4.84 1.00
C ILE A 21 -9.32 -5.53 -0.32
N GLU A 22 -9.29 -4.80 -1.43
CA GLU A 22 -9.66 -5.33 -2.76
C GLU A 22 -8.81 -6.56 -3.12
N ARG A 23 -7.51 -6.54 -2.78
CA ARG A 23 -6.60 -7.64 -3.03
C ARG A 23 -6.83 -8.83 -2.12
N ALA A 24 -7.11 -8.58 -0.83
CA ALA A 24 -7.44 -9.63 0.12
C ALA A 24 -8.79 -10.28 -0.16
N GLU A 25 -9.77 -9.54 -0.67
CA GLU A 25 -11.07 -10.08 -1.05
C GLU A 25 -10.95 -11.07 -2.22
N ARG A 26 -10.07 -10.77 -3.18
CA ARG A 26 -9.77 -11.66 -4.32
C ARG A 26 -8.87 -12.86 -3.97
N ALA A 27 -8.26 -12.88 -2.79
CA ALA A 27 -7.33 -13.92 -2.36
C ALA A 27 -7.95 -14.82 -1.28
N GLY A 28 -7.47 -16.07 -1.16
CA GLY A 28 -7.87 -17.00 -0.08
C GLY A 28 -7.27 -16.65 1.28
N GLY A 29 -7.76 -17.25 2.37
CA GLY A 29 -7.33 -16.94 3.75
C GLY A 29 -5.81 -17.08 3.97
N LEU A 30 -5.23 -18.20 3.54
CA LEU A 30 -3.78 -18.45 3.63
C LEU A 30 -2.98 -17.41 2.84
N ARG A 31 -3.44 -17.06 1.63
CA ARG A 31 -2.78 -16.05 0.78
C ARG A 31 -2.83 -14.67 1.41
N ASN A 32 -3.91 -14.31 2.09
CA ASN A 32 -4.00 -13.03 2.81
C ASN A 32 -3.03 -12.95 3.98
N LEU A 33 -2.82 -14.06 4.71
CA LEU A 33 -1.83 -14.11 5.77
C LEU A 33 -0.42 -13.92 5.22
N LEU A 34 -0.08 -14.59 4.11
CA LEU A 34 1.21 -14.41 3.45
C LEU A 34 1.39 -12.97 2.92
N LEU A 35 0.34 -12.37 2.38
CA LEU A 35 0.36 -10.96 1.93
C LEU A 35 0.57 -9.99 3.11
N LEU A 36 -0.08 -10.25 4.25
CA LEU A 36 0.10 -9.45 5.46
C LEU A 36 1.54 -9.58 5.99
N LEU A 37 2.07 -10.81 6.07
CA LEU A 37 3.44 -11.04 6.56
C LEU A 37 4.51 -10.47 5.61
N SER A 38 4.22 -10.39 4.31
CA SER A 38 5.11 -9.80 3.31
C SER A 38 4.90 -8.29 3.13
N SER A 39 3.89 -7.68 3.76
CA SER A 39 3.61 -6.24 3.62
C SER A 39 4.78 -5.33 4.03
N PRO A 40 5.64 -5.67 5.02
CA PRO A 40 6.82 -4.87 5.35
C PRO A 40 7.87 -4.83 4.22
N LEU A 41 7.86 -5.80 3.30
CA LEU A 41 8.79 -5.82 2.16
C LEU A 41 8.34 -4.89 1.03
N VAL A 42 7.04 -4.62 0.93
CA VAL A 42 6.45 -3.77 -0.12
C VAL A 42 7.09 -2.38 -0.20
N PRO A 43 7.25 -1.61 0.91
CA PRO A 43 7.86 -0.29 0.83
C PRO A 43 9.32 -0.35 0.35
N LEU A 44 10.08 -1.38 0.73
CA LEU A 44 11.47 -1.57 0.31
C LEU A 44 11.56 -1.88 -1.20
N VAL A 45 10.73 -2.80 -1.69
CA VAL A 45 10.68 -3.16 -3.12
C VAL A 45 10.25 -1.97 -3.97
N LEU A 46 9.23 -1.23 -3.53
CA LEU A 46 8.73 -0.07 -4.27
C LEU A 46 9.78 1.06 -4.31
N LEU A 47 10.43 1.33 -3.18
CA LEU A 47 11.50 2.33 -3.08
C LEU A 47 12.69 1.94 -3.98
N ALA A 48 13.17 0.70 -3.90
CA ALA A 48 14.26 0.20 -4.74
C ALA A 48 13.93 0.30 -6.23
N ARG A 49 12.68 -0.01 -6.63
CA ARG A 49 12.22 0.11 -8.01
C ARG A 49 12.22 1.55 -8.50
N ILE A 50 11.82 2.51 -7.65
CA ILE A 50 11.83 3.94 -7.99
C ILE A 50 13.26 4.45 -8.12
N ILE A 51 14.11 4.17 -7.13
CA ILE A 51 15.53 4.55 -7.14
C ILE A 51 16.24 3.97 -8.38
N SER A 52 16.06 2.67 -8.66
CA SER A 52 16.70 2.01 -9.81
C SER A 52 16.32 2.63 -11.16
N ARG A 53 15.09 3.14 -11.29
CA ARG A 53 14.63 3.81 -12.52
C ARG A 53 15.23 5.21 -12.65
N ILE A 54 15.34 5.95 -11.54
CA ILE A 54 15.83 7.32 -11.54
C ILE A 54 17.36 7.36 -11.60
N ALA A 55 18.06 6.38 -11.02
CA ALA A 55 19.52 6.27 -11.05
C ALA A 55 20.08 6.20 -12.48
N LYS A 56 19.30 5.64 -13.43
CA LYS A 56 19.62 5.60 -14.87
C LYS A 56 19.53 6.98 -15.55
N ARG A 57 19.05 8.03 -14.86
CA ARG A 57 18.89 9.38 -15.40
C ARG A 57 19.69 10.39 -14.57
N PRO A 58 20.96 10.69 -14.92
CA PRO A 58 21.86 11.49 -14.10
C PRO A 58 21.31 12.89 -13.76
N ALA A 59 20.56 13.50 -14.68
CA ALA A 59 19.92 14.81 -14.49
C ALA A 59 18.93 14.90 -13.32
N TYR A 60 18.44 13.75 -12.82
CA TYR A 60 17.45 13.69 -11.73
C TYR A 60 18.02 13.19 -10.40
N ARG A 61 19.31 12.81 -10.34
CA ARG A 61 19.91 12.23 -9.12
C ARG A 61 19.91 13.21 -7.94
N GLY A 62 20.26 14.48 -8.17
CA GLY A 62 20.20 15.51 -7.13
C GLY A 62 18.77 15.76 -6.63
N LYS A 63 17.80 15.80 -7.56
CA LYS A 63 16.37 15.95 -7.22
C LYS A 63 15.85 14.75 -6.42
N LEU A 64 16.35 13.54 -6.70
CA LEU A 64 16.00 12.33 -5.96
C LEU A 64 16.42 12.42 -4.50
N LEU A 65 17.64 12.88 -4.20
CA LEU A 65 18.11 13.00 -2.82
C LEU A 65 17.24 13.95 -2.00
N ILE A 66 16.87 15.10 -2.58
CA ILE A 66 15.98 16.07 -1.95
C ILE A 66 14.56 15.50 -1.77
N ALA A 67 14.07 14.75 -2.75
CA ALA A 67 12.74 14.14 -2.71
C ALA A 67 12.67 12.87 -1.85
N LEU A 68 13.80 12.27 -1.47
CA LEU A 68 13.86 10.96 -0.83
C LEU A 68 13.09 10.89 0.50
N PRO A 69 13.23 11.87 1.43
CA PRO A 69 12.48 11.82 2.69
C PRO A 69 10.97 11.84 2.48
N TRP A 70 10.50 12.66 1.53
CA TRP A 70 9.10 12.73 1.13
C TRP A 70 8.63 11.43 0.48
N LEU A 71 9.46 10.86 -0.40
CA LEU A 71 9.18 9.60 -1.06
C LEU A 71 9.02 8.46 -0.04
N VAL A 72 9.93 8.35 0.91
CA VAL A 72 9.86 7.37 2.00
C VAL A 72 8.59 7.56 2.80
N ARG A 73 8.27 8.79 3.23
CA ARG A 73 7.05 9.09 3.99
C ARG A 73 5.79 8.63 3.25
N PHE A 74 5.67 8.93 1.97
CA PHE A 74 4.47 8.60 1.18
C PHE A 74 4.38 7.12 0.82
N ILE A 75 5.51 6.44 0.65
CA ILE A 75 5.55 4.98 0.47
C ILE A 75 5.14 4.27 1.76
N LEU A 76 5.66 4.69 2.91
CA LEU A 76 5.29 4.13 4.21
C LEU A 76 3.82 4.35 4.52
N ALA A 77 3.29 5.56 4.27
CA ALA A 77 1.87 5.84 4.46
C ALA A 77 0.98 4.89 3.62
N TRP A 78 1.34 4.70 2.35
CA TRP A 78 0.61 3.78 1.47
C TRP A 78 0.73 2.32 1.90
N ALA A 79 1.95 1.85 2.20
CA ALA A 79 2.19 0.46 2.62
C ALA A 79 1.51 0.14 3.97
N GLY A 80 1.48 1.10 4.90
CA GLY A 80 0.74 0.98 6.15
C GLY A 80 -0.76 0.85 5.92
N GLY A 81 -1.31 1.61 4.97
CA GLY A 81 -2.69 1.45 4.52
C GLY A 81 -2.94 0.04 3.99
N GLU A 82 -2.11 -0.43 3.06
CA GLU A 82 -2.23 -1.76 2.46
C GLU A 82 -2.21 -2.88 3.52
N ALA A 83 -1.27 -2.82 4.45
CA ALA A 83 -1.20 -3.75 5.58
C ALA A 83 -2.47 -3.71 6.44
N GLY A 84 -3.02 -2.53 6.72
CA GLY A 84 -4.30 -2.37 7.43
C GLY A 84 -5.48 -2.98 6.67
N GLY A 85 -5.50 -2.87 5.34
CA GLY A 85 -6.51 -3.52 4.49
C GLY A 85 -6.43 -5.05 4.53
N TYR A 86 -5.22 -5.61 4.54
CA TYR A 86 -5.00 -7.03 4.75
C TYR A 86 -5.44 -7.48 6.15
N ALA A 87 -5.00 -6.77 7.20
CA ALA A 87 -5.32 -7.11 8.59
C ALA A 87 -6.82 -7.08 8.87
N SER A 88 -7.54 -6.04 8.40
CA SER A 88 -8.99 -5.94 8.56
C SER A 88 -9.74 -7.08 7.87
N THR A 89 -9.30 -7.48 6.67
CA THR A 89 -9.93 -8.58 5.92
C THR A 89 -9.62 -9.95 6.54
N VAL A 90 -8.39 -10.17 7.01
CA VAL A 90 -8.02 -11.39 7.76
C VAL A 90 -8.83 -11.47 9.05
N GLY A 91 -8.88 -10.39 9.84
CA GLY A 91 -9.64 -10.34 11.10
C GLY A 91 -11.13 -10.61 10.89
N ARG A 92 -11.74 -10.05 9.85
CA ARG A 92 -13.14 -10.33 9.46
C ARG A 92 -13.36 -11.81 9.14
N ARG A 93 -12.45 -12.43 8.37
CA ARG A 93 -12.53 -13.86 8.04
C ARG A 93 -12.37 -14.76 9.27
N LEU A 94 -11.45 -14.41 10.17
CA LEU A 94 -11.21 -15.16 11.41
C LEU A 94 -12.42 -15.09 12.37
N ARG A 95 -13.15 -13.96 12.38
CA ARG A 95 -14.39 -13.81 13.15
C ARG A 95 -15.56 -14.63 12.62
N GLY A 96 -15.41 -15.31 11.46
CA GLY A 96 -16.52 -16.02 10.83
C GLY A 96 -17.57 -15.08 10.25
N ASP A 97 -17.26 -13.78 10.12
CA ASP A 97 -18.06 -12.82 9.37
C ASP A 97 -17.92 -13.22 7.88
N ALA A 98 -18.71 -14.21 7.47
CA ALA A 98 -18.87 -14.58 6.08
C ALA A 98 -19.31 -13.29 5.38
N ALA A 99 -18.42 -12.73 4.57
CA ALA A 99 -18.79 -11.66 3.66
C ALA A 99 -19.98 -12.19 2.88
N THR A 100 -21.16 -11.63 3.15
CA THR A 100 -22.35 -11.89 2.36
C THR A 100 -21.91 -11.61 0.92
N PRO A 101 -21.96 -12.58 0.00
CA PRO A 101 -21.54 -12.32 -1.36
C PRO A 101 -22.40 -11.17 -1.86
N SER A 102 -21.78 -10.01 -2.09
CA SER A 102 -22.46 -8.89 -2.72
C SER A 102 -22.86 -9.38 -4.09
N LYS A 103 -24.16 -9.70 -4.25
CA LYS A 103 -24.80 -9.89 -5.55
C LYS A 103 -24.68 -8.55 -6.28
N ARG A 104 -23.56 -8.32 -6.95
CA ARG A 104 -23.54 -7.36 -8.06
C ARG A 104 -24.25 -8.06 -9.21
N HIS A 105 -25.44 -7.57 -9.47
CA HIS A 105 -26.32 -7.98 -10.55
C HIS A 105 -25.58 -7.95 -11.90
N ALA A 106 -25.99 -8.89 -12.75
CA ALA A 106 -25.61 -9.09 -14.14
C ALA A 106 -25.74 -7.81 -15.00
#